data_AF-A0A8I1LP29-F1
#
_entry.id   AF-A0A8I1LP29-F1
#
_cell.length_a   1.000
_cell.length_b   1.000
_cell.length_c   1.000
_cell.angle_alpha   90.00
_cell.angle_beta   90.00
_cell.angle_gamma   90.00
#
_symmetry.space_group_name_H-M   'P 1'
#
loop_
_entity.id
_entity.type
_entity.pdbx_description
1 polymer ?
#
loop_
_entity_poly.entity_id
_entity_poly.type
_entity_poly.pdbx_seq_one_letter_code
_entity_poly.pdbx_strand_id
1 'polypeptide(L)'
;MAQNYAYLDQYGILHLHDEEHAKQHGKHVATVLQADESGYPIVEGSGVVYYSNEDAAYIKGNRKDGQRISTPAVIKQLVDQLK
;
A
#
# COMPACT_ATOMS: atom_id res chain seq x y z
N MET A 1 11.72 14.97 -6.00
CA MET A 1 10.70 13.92 -6.08
C MET A 1 10.11 13.79 -4.69
N ALA A 2 8.78 13.83 -4.53
CA ALA A 2 8.18 13.64 -3.21
C ALA A 2 8.47 12.20 -2.75
N GLN A 3 9.09 12.06 -1.58
CA GLN A 3 9.41 10.78 -0.99
C GLN A 3 8.16 10.27 -0.28
N ASN A 4 7.58 9.17 -0.78
CA ASN A 4 6.47 8.51 -0.11
C ASN A 4 7.01 7.50 0.90
N TYR A 5 6.22 7.25 1.94
CA TYR A 5 6.46 6.26 2.96
C TYR A 5 5.28 5.30 3.01
N ALA A 6 5.59 4.02 2.89
CA ALA A 6 4.66 2.94 3.03
C ALA A 6 4.44 2.63 4.52
N TYR A 7 3.20 2.37 4.91
CA TYR A 7 2.83 1.89 6.23
C TYR A 7 1.60 0.99 6.16
N LEU A 8 1.39 0.20 7.20
CA LEU A 8 0.15 -0.57 7.40
C LEU A 8 -0.76 0.20 8.36
N ASP A 9 -2.02 0.37 7.98
CA ASP A 9 -3.01 0.90 8.91
C ASP A 9 -3.41 -0.14 9.97
N GLN A 10 -4.31 0.25 10.89
CA GLN A 10 -4.80 -0.62 11.96
C GLN A 10 -5.54 -1.88 11.45
N TYR A 11 -6.00 -1.88 10.21
CA TYR A 11 -6.67 -3.01 9.56
C TYR A 11 -5.70 -3.87 8.73
N GLY A 12 -4.42 -3.50 8.67
CA GLY A 12 -3.39 -4.17 7.88
C GLY A 12 -3.46 -3.82 6.40
N ILE A 13 -4.05 -2.68 6.04
CA ILE A 13 -4.10 -2.19 4.65
C ILE A 13 -2.86 -1.36 4.36
N LEU A 14 -2.23 -1.59 3.20
CA LEU A 14 -1.05 -0.84 2.78
C LEU A 14 -1.44 0.53 2.21
N HIS A 15 -0.88 1.58 2.80
CA HIS A 15 -1.03 2.96 2.34
C HIS A 15 0.33 3.62 2.12
N LEU A 16 0.33 4.64 1.27
CA LEU A 16 1.45 5.53 1.03
C LEU A 16 1.08 6.96 1.41
N HIS A 17 1.93 7.62 2.19
CA HIS A 17 1.77 9.03 2.54
C HIS A 17 3.15 9.67 2.77
N ASP A 18 3.19 10.96 3.09
CA ASP A 18 4.40 11.58 3.62
C ASP A 18 4.82 10.96 4.97
N GLU A 19 6.05 11.27 5.38
CA GLU A 19 6.66 10.72 6.59
C GLU A 19 5.91 11.08 7.87
N GLU A 20 5.39 12.30 7.97
CA GLU A 20 4.71 12.77 9.19
C GLU A 20 3.41 12.00 9.44
N HIS A 21 2.68 11.67 8.37
CA HIS A 21 1.51 10.81 8.46
C HIS A 21 1.90 9.35 8.71
N ALA A 22 2.86 8.80 7.97
CA ALA A 22 3.26 7.41 8.11
C ALA A 22 3.77 7.07 9.53
N LYS A 23 4.46 8.02 10.19
CA LYS A 23 4.90 7.89 11.59
C LYS A 23 3.77 7.64 12.59
N GLN A 24 2.56 8.14 12.32
CA GLN A 24 1.40 7.97 13.21
C GLN A 24 0.89 6.53 13.23
N HIS A 25 1.24 5.73 12.23
CA HIS A 25 0.85 4.33 12.09
C HIS A 25 1.94 3.34 12.55
N GLY A 26 3.01 3.84 13.16
CA GLY A 26 4.10 3.03 13.70
C GLY A 26 5.19 2.74 12.68
N LYS A 27 5.33 1.47 12.27
CA LYS A 27 6.39 1.05 11.35
C LYS A 27 6.10 1.58 9.94
N HIS A 28 7.08 2.24 9.35
CA HIS A 28 6.99 2.85 8.02
C HIS A 28 8.31 2.67 7.26
N VAL A 29 8.24 2.64 5.93
CA VAL A 29 9.38 2.38 5.03
C VAL A 29 9.34 3.34 3.85
N ALA A 30 10.45 4.01 3.58
CA ALA A 30 10.57 4.88 2.41
C ALA A 30 10.40 4.09 1.11
N THR A 31 9.64 4.62 0.16
CA THR A 31 9.39 3.99 -1.14
C THR A 31 9.37 5.00 -2.28
N VAL A 32 9.72 4.52 -3.48
CA VAL A 32 9.63 5.29 -4.72
C VAL A 32 8.27 5.13 -5.42
N LEU A 33 7.39 4.28 -4.89
CA LEU A 33 6.04 4.12 -5.42
C LEU A 33 5.24 5.41 -5.25
N GLN A 34 4.43 5.72 -6.26
CA GLN A 34 3.46 6.80 -6.20
C GLN A 34 2.17 6.31 -5.55
N ALA A 35 1.47 7.22 -4.88
CA ALA A 35 0.15 6.99 -4.35
C ALA A 35 -0.90 7.54 -5.32
N ASP A 36 -2.07 6.91 -5.38
CA ASP A 36 -3.25 7.54 -5.98
C ASP A 36 -3.85 8.60 -5.04
N GLU A 37 -4.92 9.26 -5.49
CA GLU A 37 -5.60 10.31 -4.69
C GLU A 37 -6.16 9.79 -3.36
N SER A 38 -6.30 8.48 -3.19
CA SER A 38 -6.76 7.82 -1.96
C SER A 38 -5.63 7.31 -1.08
N GLY A 39 -4.36 7.50 -1.48
CA GLY A 39 -3.20 7.04 -0.73
C GLY A 39 -2.83 5.58 -0.97
N TYR A 40 -3.37 4.93 -2.01
CA TYR A 40 -2.99 3.54 -2.34
C TYR A 40 -1.81 3.49 -3.31
N PRO A 41 -0.89 2.52 -3.18
CA PRO A 41 0.25 2.39 -4.07
C PRO A 41 -0.20 2.13 -5.51
N ILE A 42 0.34 2.91 -6.46
CA ILE A 42 0.16 2.72 -7.89
C ILE A 42 1.20 1.71 -8.39
N VAL A 43 0.72 0.62 -8.97
CA VAL A 43 1.54 -0.40 -9.65
C VAL A 43 1.02 -0.58 -11.06
N GLU A 44 1.91 -0.49 -12.05
CA GLU A 44 1.56 -0.59 -13.48
C GLU A 44 0.41 0.35 -13.90
N GLY A 45 0.35 1.55 -13.30
CA GLY A 45 -0.66 2.56 -13.60
C GLY A 45 -2.03 2.34 -12.94
N SER A 46 -2.17 1.33 -12.07
CA SER A 46 -3.39 1.09 -11.29
C SER A 46 -3.14 1.27 -9.80
N GLY A 47 -4.05 1.95 -9.09
CA GLY A 47 -4.07 1.96 -7.63
C GLY A 47 -4.38 0.56 -7.10
N VAL A 48 -3.51 0.04 -6.23
CA VAL A 48 -3.59 -1.30 -5.66
C VAL A 48 -3.94 -1.23 -4.18
N VAL A 49 -5.09 -1.79 -3.82
CA VAL A 49 -5.50 -1.97 -2.42
C VAL A 49 -4.99 -3.34 -1.96
N TYR A 50 -4.04 -3.34 -1.03
CA TYR A 50 -3.46 -4.58 -0.49
C TYR A 50 -3.79 -4.78 0.98
N TYR A 51 -4.26 -5.99 1.32
CA TYR A 51 -4.60 -6.44 2.66
C TYR A 51 -3.56 -7.44 3.15
N SER A 52 -2.69 -7.01 4.07
CA SER A 52 -1.58 -7.83 4.58
C SER A 52 -2.01 -9.07 5.38
N ASN A 53 -3.16 -8.98 6.05
CA ASN A 53 -3.76 -10.08 6.81
C ASN A 53 -4.33 -11.18 5.90
N GLU A 54 -4.72 -10.83 4.67
CA GLU A 54 -5.38 -11.73 3.72
C GLU A 54 -4.43 -12.17 2.58
N ASP A 55 -3.22 -11.61 2.53
CA ASP A 55 -2.29 -11.64 1.39
C ASP A 55 -3.00 -11.42 0.05
N ALA A 56 -3.89 -10.41 0.00
CA ALA A 56 -4.77 -10.17 -1.12
C ALA A 56 -4.63 -8.73 -1.66
N ALA A 57 -4.47 -8.62 -2.98
CA ALA A 57 -4.39 -7.36 -3.70
C ALA A 57 -5.61 -7.18 -4.63
N TYR A 58 -6.10 -5.96 -4.71
CA TYR A 58 -7.24 -5.58 -5.54
C TYR A 58 -6.93 -4.31 -6.33
N ILE A 59 -7.50 -4.19 -7.53
CA ILE A 59 -7.47 -2.98 -8.35
C ILE A 59 -8.90 -2.55 -8.69
N LYS A 60 -9.07 -1.29 -9.10
CA LYS A 60 -10.36 -0.71 -9.50
C LYS A 60 -11.45 -0.87 -8.42
N GLY A 61 -11.05 -0.82 -7.16
CA GLY A 61 -11.93 -1.07 -6.02
C GLY A 61 -11.19 -1.78 -4.90
N ASN A 62 -11.96 -2.21 -3.89
CA ASN A 62 -11.47 -2.90 -2.70
C ASN A 62 -11.98 -4.36 -2.65
N ARG A 63 -11.85 -5.05 -1.52
CA ARG A 63 -12.32 -6.45 -1.36
C ARG A 63 -13.80 -6.70 -1.66
N LYS A 64 -14.66 -5.67 -1.67
CA LYS A 64 -16.11 -5.78 -1.93
C LYS A 64 -16.48 -5.69 -3.40
N ASP A 65 -15.83 -4.79 -4.13
CA ASP A 65 -16.23 -4.35 -5.47
C ASP A 65 -15.09 -4.37 -6.50
N GLY A 66 -13.85 -4.53 -6.04
CA GLY A 66 -12.64 -4.52 -6.85
C GLY A 66 -12.32 -5.86 -7.47
N GLN A 67 -11.40 -5.81 -8.44
CA GLN A 67 -10.88 -7.00 -9.10
C GLN A 67 -9.67 -7.52 -8.34
N ARG A 68 -9.75 -8.75 -7.83
CA ARG A 68 -8.60 -9.42 -7.20
C ARG A 68 -7.51 -9.70 -8.23
N ILE A 69 -6.27 -9.43 -7.86
CA ILE A 69 -5.08 -9.71 -8.65
C ILE A 69 -4.06 -10.50 -7.82
N SER A 70 -3.04 -11.03 -8.48
CA SER A 70 -1.84 -11.52 -7.78
C SER A 70 -1.14 -10.34 -7.11
N THR A 71 -0.68 -10.54 -5.87
CA THR A 71 0.07 -9.52 -5.13
C THR A 71 1.34 -9.13 -5.87
N PRO A 72 1.52 -7.86 -6.29
CA PRO A 72 2.73 -7.42 -6.94
C PRO A 72 3.96 -7.61 -6.03
N ALA A 73 5.07 -8.06 -6.61
CA ALA A 73 6.29 -8.37 -5.84
C ALA A 73 6.79 -7.17 -5.02
N VAL A 74 6.70 -5.95 -5.59
CA VAL A 74 7.10 -4.71 -4.90
C VAL A 74 6.26 -4.43 -3.65
N ILE A 75 4.95 -4.72 -3.70
CA ILE A 75 4.05 -4.60 -2.54
C ILE A 75 4.42 -5.64 -1.49
N LYS A 76 4.66 -6.88 -1.91
CA LYS A 76 5.06 -7.96 -1.01
C LYS A 76 6.36 -7.64 -0.26
N GLN A 77 7.35 -7.08 -0.96
CA GLN A 77 8.61 -6.64 -0.37
C GLN A 77 8.45 -5.48 0.61
N LEU A 78 7.55 -4.52 0.33
CA LEU A 78 7.27 -3.43 1.27
C LEU A 78 6.61 -3.96 2.54
N VAL A 79 5.61 -4.81 2.39
CA VAL A 79 4.86 -5.39 3.50
C VAL A 79 5.75 -6.26 4.38
N ASP A 80 6.67 -7.02 3.80
CA ASP A 80 7.66 -7.81 4.54
C ASP A 80 8.55 -6.93 5.44
N GLN A 81 8.95 -5.75 4.95
CA GLN A 81 9.70 -4.77 5.75
C GLN A 81 8.84 -4.09 6.82
N LEU A 82 7.51 -4.06 6.67
CA LEU A 82 6.56 -3.43 7.60
C LEU A 82 6.05 -4.39 8.69
N LYS A 83 6.32 -5.69 8.58
CA LYS A 83 6.13 -6.68 9.66
C LYS A 83 7.31 -6.65 10.63
#